data_AF-A0A1G5K5H4-F1
#
_entry.id   AF-A0A1G5K5H4-F1
#
_cell.length_a   1.000
_cell.length_b   1.000
_cell.length_c   1.000
_cell.angle_alpha   90.00
_cell.angle_beta   90.00
_cell.angle_gamma   90.00
#
_symmetry.space_group_name_H-M   'P 1'
#
loop_
_entity.id
_entity.type
_entity.pdbx_description
1 polymer ?
#
loop_
_entity_poly.entity_id
_entity_poly.type
_entity_poly.pdbx_seq_one_letter_code
_entity_poly.pdbx_strand_id
1 'polypeptide(L)'
;MDSKEDVEQLEKLVGQLQGLYAEIGTLAKKSPNDAVNTFKLKFINRVLTMGNEVLGRKYKPFEEFDQFESDDAPSTSDVTMVISQYMEEAERFRSDNVRFANGVWKYVVNGEPSEIRSGPPTKIGRK
;
A
#
# COMPACT_ATOMS: atom_id res chain seq x y z
N MET A 1 -14.33 3.51 6.41
CA MET A 1 -13.69 2.93 7.60
C MET A 1 -14.68 2.95 8.74
N ASP A 2 -14.64 1.93 9.59
CA ASP A 2 -15.58 1.70 10.68
C ASP A 2 -14.96 2.09 12.03
N SER A 3 -13.63 2.11 12.12
CA SER A 3 -12.91 2.35 13.37
C SER A 3 -11.66 3.23 13.21
N LYS A 4 -11.09 3.67 14.34
CA LYS A 4 -9.78 4.34 14.38
C LYS A 4 -8.65 3.36 14.06
N GLU A 5 -8.83 2.10 14.45
CA GLU A 5 -7.93 1.00 14.19
C GLU A 5 -7.76 0.77 12.68
N ASP A 6 -8.82 0.91 11.88
CA ASP A 6 -8.74 0.83 10.42
C ASP A 6 -7.83 1.92 9.84
N VAL A 7 -7.91 3.14 10.39
CA VAL A 7 -7.05 4.26 9.98
C VAL A 7 -5.59 3.96 10.34
N GLU A 8 -5.35 3.44 11.55
CA GLU A 8 -4.00 3.07 11.99
C GLU A 8 -3.41 1.94 11.15
N GLN A 9 -4.22 0.96 10.76
CA GLN A 9 -3.82 -0.12 9.86
C GLN A 9 -3.46 0.40 8.46
N LEU A 10 -4.24 1.34 7.92
CA LEU A 10 -3.92 1.97 6.63
C LEU A 10 -2.63 2.78 6.69
N GLU A 11 -2.46 3.64 7.70
CA GLU A 11 -1.24 4.45 7.85
C GLU A 11 0.01 3.55 8.01
N LYS A 12 -0.13 2.45 8.78
CA LYS A 12 0.93 1.45 8.91
C LYS A 12 1.24 0.78 7.58
N LEU A 13 0.21 0.38 6.81
CA LEU A 13 0.39 -0.19 5.48
C LEU A 13 1.14 0.76 4.56
N VAL A 14 0.71 2.02 4.48
CA VAL A 14 1.34 3.05 3.64
C VAL A 14 2.81 3.22 4.01
N GLY A 15 3.13 3.35 5.31
CA GLY A 15 4.51 3.48 5.77
C GLY A 15 5.37 2.26 5.45
N GLN A 16 4.84 1.05 5.60
CA GLN A 16 5.57 -0.19 5.28
C GLN A 16 5.79 -0.35 3.78
N LEU A 17 4.79 -0.06 2.94
CA LEU A 17 4.92 -0.08 1.48
C LEU A 17 5.98 0.93 1.01
N GLN A 18 5.99 2.15 1.56
CA GLN A 18 7.00 3.17 1.24
C GLN A 18 8.42 2.70 1.60
N GLY A 19 8.60 2.11 2.78
CA GLY A 19 9.89 1.57 3.21
C GLY A 19 10.38 0.44 2.29
N LEU A 20 9.51 -0.51 1.98
CA LEU A 20 9.84 -1.61 1.07
C LEU A 20 10.15 -1.11 -0.36
N TYR A 21 9.37 -0.18 -0.87
CA TYR A 21 9.60 0.40 -2.20
C TYR A 21 10.94 1.14 -2.28
N ALA A 22 11.30 1.90 -1.24
CA ALA A 22 12.60 2.58 -1.18
C ALA A 22 13.77 1.60 -1.18
N GLU A 23 13.68 0.52 -0.40
CA GLU A 23 14.72 -0.51 -0.33
C GLU A 23 14.81 -1.34 -1.62
N ILE A 24 13.72 -2.01 -2.00
CA ILE A 24 13.70 -2.92 -3.15
C ILE A 24 13.83 -2.14 -4.45
N GLY A 25 13.24 -0.96 -4.57
CA GLY A 25 13.41 -0.09 -5.74
C GLY A 25 14.85 0.37 -5.93
N THR A 26 15.63 0.54 -4.85
CA THR A 26 17.07 0.79 -4.94
C THR A 26 17.83 -0.41 -5.48
N LEU A 27 17.45 -1.63 -5.07
CA LEU A 27 18.04 -2.86 -5.60
C LEU A 27 17.65 -3.06 -7.07
N ALA A 28 16.39 -2.86 -7.43
CA ALA A 28 15.91 -2.99 -8.80
C ALA A 28 16.58 -2.03 -9.78
N LYS A 29 16.92 -0.80 -9.35
CA LYS A 29 17.71 0.13 -10.16
C LYS A 29 19.14 -0.36 -10.45
N LYS A 30 19.72 -1.16 -9.56
CA LYS A 30 21.09 -1.69 -9.71
C LYS A 30 21.10 -3.04 -10.42
N SER A 31 20.17 -3.92 -10.06
CA SER A 31 20.10 -5.31 -10.50
C SER A 31 18.65 -5.78 -10.66
N PRO A 32 17.93 -5.30 -11.70
CA PRO A 32 16.48 -5.54 -11.85
C PRO A 32 16.11 -7.02 -11.96
N ASN A 33 17.01 -7.84 -12.50
CA ASN A 33 16.78 -9.27 -12.74
C ASN A 33 17.26 -10.17 -11.58
N ASP A 34 17.91 -9.61 -10.55
CA ASP A 34 18.38 -10.40 -9.41
C ASP A 34 17.18 -10.90 -8.59
N ALA A 35 17.22 -12.16 -8.18
CA ALA A 35 16.20 -12.75 -7.33
C ALA A 35 16.19 -12.10 -5.93
N VAL A 36 14.99 -11.85 -5.40
CA VAL A 36 14.82 -11.44 -4.01
C VAL A 36 14.99 -12.66 -3.11
N ASN A 37 15.91 -12.58 -2.14
CA ASN A 37 16.13 -13.68 -1.22
C ASN A 37 14.91 -13.94 -0.31
N THR A 38 14.77 -15.19 0.15
CA THR A 38 13.63 -15.68 0.93
C THR A 38 13.40 -14.91 2.23
N PHE A 39 14.46 -14.40 2.87
CA PHE A 39 14.31 -13.62 4.11
C PHE A 39 13.55 -12.33 3.84
N LYS A 40 13.96 -11.55 2.83
CA LYS A 40 13.26 -10.31 2.45
C LYS A 40 11.86 -10.58 1.94
N LEU A 41 11.70 -11.65 1.13
CA LEU A 41 10.41 -12.02 0.55
C LEU A 41 9.34 -12.31 1.61
N LYS A 42 9.72 -12.90 2.75
CA LYS A 42 8.80 -13.11 3.89
C LYS A 42 8.22 -11.80 4.43
N PHE A 43 9.05 -10.75 4.57
CA PHE A 43 8.57 -9.45 5.04
C PHE A 43 7.71 -8.74 3.99
N ILE A 44 8.10 -8.84 2.72
CA ILE A 44 7.31 -8.33 1.61
C ILE A 44 5.92 -8.99 1.60
N ASN A 45 5.84 -10.32 1.61
CA ASN A 45 4.57 -11.05 1.61
C ASN A 45 3.71 -10.73 2.83
N ARG A 46 4.31 -10.49 4.01
CA ARG A 46 3.56 -10.04 5.18
C ARG A 46 2.89 -8.68 4.97
N VAL A 47 3.58 -7.73 4.32
CA VAL A 47 3.01 -6.42 4.02
C VAL A 47 1.95 -6.51 2.92
N LEU A 48 2.16 -7.34 1.90
CA LEU A 48 1.17 -7.58 0.83
C LEU A 48 -0.11 -8.23 1.39
N THR A 49 0.03 -9.20 2.29
CA THR A 49 -1.12 -9.84 2.97
C THR A 49 -1.91 -8.81 3.78
N MET A 50 -1.23 -7.97 4.57
CA MET A 50 -1.88 -6.87 5.28
C MET A 50 -2.53 -5.87 4.30
N GLY A 51 -1.92 -5.64 3.14
CA GLY A 51 -2.50 -4.87 2.04
C GLY A 51 -3.82 -5.44 1.57
N ASN A 52 -3.89 -6.75 1.31
CA ASN A 52 -5.12 -7.43 0.88
C ASN A 52 -6.24 -7.32 1.91
N GLU A 53 -5.91 -7.43 3.19
CA GLU A 53 -6.86 -7.28 4.30
C GLU A 53 -7.41 -5.86 4.38
N VAL A 54 -6.53 -4.84 4.35
CA VAL A 54 -6.91 -3.42 4.50
C VAL A 54 -7.64 -2.89 3.27
N LEU A 55 -7.18 -3.24 2.06
CA LEU A 55 -7.72 -2.73 0.80
C LEU A 55 -9.01 -3.45 0.39
N GLY A 56 -9.18 -4.69 0.85
CA GLY A 56 -10.29 -5.55 0.48
C GLY A 56 -10.38 -5.78 -1.03
N ARG A 57 -11.47 -6.40 -1.49
CA ARG A 57 -11.61 -6.76 -2.92
C ARG A 57 -11.62 -5.55 -3.87
N LYS A 58 -12.13 -4.40 -3.41
CA LYS A 58 -12.32 -3.22 -4.27
C LYS A 58 -11.00 -2.52 -4.64
N TYR A 59 -10.04 -2.51 -3.72
CA TYR A 59 -8.76 -1.81 -3.88
C TYR A 59 -7.57 -2.79 -3.91
N LYS A 60 -7.81 -4.11 -3.90
CA LYS A 60 -6.75 -5.07 -4.17
C LYS A 60 -6.27 -4.88 -5.61
N PRO A 61 -4.97 -4.60 -5.87
CA PRO A 61 -4.52 -4.27 -7.22
C PRO A 61 -4.70 -5.42 -8.23
N PHE A 62 -4.55 -6.65 -7.77
CA PHE A 62 -4.57 -7.85 -8.59
C PHE A 62 -5.48 -8.89 -7.93
N GLU A 63 -6.61 -9.21 -8.55
CA GLU A 63 -7.59 -10.14 -7.97
C GLU A 63 -6.98 -11.52 -7.69
N GLU A 64 -6.16 -12.03 -8.62
CA GLU A 64 -5.57 -13.37 -8.60
C GLU A 64 -4.21 -13.47 -7.87
N PHE A 65 -3.69 -12.37 -7.32
CA PHE A 65 -2.37 -12.37 -6.66
C PHE A 65 -2.51 -12.01 -5.18
N ASP A 66 -2.13 -12.92 -4.30
CA ASP A 66 -2.13 -12.66 -2.84
C ASP A 66 -0.72 -12.36 -2.31
N GLN A 67 0.28 -13.11 -2.78
CA GLN A 67 1.68 -13.00 -2.36
C GLN A 67 2.60 -13.64 -3.41
N PHE A 68 3.91 -13.41 -3.28
CA PHE A 68 4.90 -14.11 -4.09
C PHE A 68 5.17 -15.52 -3.55
N GLU A 69 5.31 -16.49 -4.44
CA GLU A 69 5.83 -17.81 -4.10
C GLU A 69 7.36 -17.77 -4.01
N SER A 70 7.93 -18.37 -2.96
CA SER A 70 9.38 -18.34 -2.74
C SER A 70 10.17 -19.11 -3.79
N ASP A 71 9.57 -20.15 -4.35
CA ASP A 71 10.20 -21.07 -5.28
C ASP A 71 10.31 -20.47 -6.69
N ASP A 72 9.46 -19.47 -6.99
CA ASP A 72 9.47 -18.72 -8.25
C ASP A 72 10.61 -17.71 -8.33
N ALA A 73 11.30 -17.46 -7.21
CA ALA A 73 12.46 -16.56 -7.12
C ALA A 73 12.24 -15.21 -7.83
N PRO A 74 11.21 -14.42 -7.43
CA PRO A 74 10.83 -13.21 -8.15
C PRO A 74 11.98 -12.21 -8.19
N SER A 75 12.11 -11.51 -9.32
CA SER A 75 13.17 -10.51 -9.48
C SER A 75 12.89 -9.27 -8.65
N THR A 76 13.93 -8.50 -8.34
CA THR A 76 13.76 -7.21 -7.64
C THR A 76 12.86 -6.25 -8.41
N SER A 77 12.85 -6.31 -9.75
CA SER A 77 11.95 -5.52 -10.60
C SER A 77 10.49 -5.96 -10.49
N ASP A 78 10.21 -7.26 -10.48
CA ASP A 78 8.86 -7.80 -10.31
C ASP A 78 8.28 -7.38 -8.95
N VAL A 79 9.08 -7.54 -7.89
CA VAL A 79 8.70 -7.15 -6.53
C VAL A 79 8.45 -5.64 -6.43
N THR A 80 9.32 -4.82 -7.03
CA THR A 80 9.14 -3.36 -7.06
C THR A 80 7.86 -2.96 -7.76
N MET A 81 7.57 -3.59 -8.90
CA MET A 81 6.35 -3.35 -9.68
C MET A 81 5.11 -3.66 -8.86
N VAL A 82 5.03 -4.82 -8.22
CA VAL A 82 3.88 -5.18 -7.37
C VAL A 82 3.73 -4.21 -6.19
N ILE A 83 4.81 -3.87 -5.48
CA ILE A 83 4.73 -2.92 -4.35
C ILE A 83 4.19 -1.56 -4.82
N SER A 84 4.60 -1.07 -6.00
CA SER A 84 4.09 0.20 -6.54
C SER A 84 2.58 0.18 -6.78
N GLN A 85 2.03 -0.93 -7.26
CA GLN A 85 0.59 -1.08 -7.48
C GLN A 85 -0.19 -1.10 -6.15
N TYR A 86 0.34 -1.75 -5.11
CA TYR A 86 -0.24 -1.66 -3.77
C TYR A 86 -0.16 -0.24 -3.19
N MET A 87 0.92 0.50 -3.45
CA MET A 87 1.02 1.91 -3.03
C MET A 87 -0.03 2.79 -3.70
N GLU A 88 -0.24 2.62 -5.00
CA GLU A 88 -1.24 3.37 -5.77
C GLU A 88 -2.66 3.11 -5.25
N GLU A 89 -3.02 1.85 -5.03
CA GLU A 89 -4.35 1.52 -4.52
C GLU A 89 -4.54 1.86 -3.04
N ALA A 90 -3.48 1.80 -2.21
CA ALA A 90 -3.54 2.31 -0.84
C ALA A 90 -3.81 3.82 -0.80
N GLU A 91 -3.19 4.59 -1.68
CA GLU A 91 -3.45 6.02 -1.79
C GLU A 91 -4.85 6.32 -2.35
N ARG A 92 -5.33 5.49 -3.28
CA ARG A 92 -6.72 5.59 -3.78
C ARG A 92 -7.73 5.29 -2.68
N PHE A 93 -7.52 4.21 -1.93
CA PHE A 93 -8.34 3.86 -0.77
C PHE A 93 -8.34 4.97 0.28
N ARG A 94 -7.16 5.54 0.59
CA ARG A 94 -7.04 6.70 1.48
C ARG A 94 -7.84 7.89 0.96
N SER A 95 -7.65 8.25 -0.30
CA SER A 95 -8.30 9.38 -0.96
C SER A 95 -9.83 9.28 -0.93
N ASP A 96 -10.37 8.07 -1.09
CA ASP A 96 -11.81 7.81 -1.02
C ASP A 96 -12.37 7.82 0.42
N ASN A 97 -11.50 7.70 1.43
CA ASN A 97 -11.86 7.68 2.86
C ASN A 97 -11.48 8.98 3.59
N VAL A 98 -11.24 10.08 2.89
CA VAL A 98 -10.98 11.39 3.52
C VAL A 98 -11.96 12.47 3.03
N ARG A 99 -12.26 13.43 3.90
CA ARG A 99 -13.15 14.56 3.61
C ARG A 99 -12.56 15.85 4.15
N PHE A 100 -12.79 16.95 3.42
CA PHE A 100 -12.42 18.28 3.89
C PHE A 100 -13.50 18.80 4.84
N ALA A 101 -13.12 19.09 6.08
CA ALA A 101 -14.02 19.61 7.10
C ALA A 101 -13.25 20.56 8.04
N ASN A 102 -13.86 21.69 8.42
CA ASN A 102 -13.26 22.68 9.31
C ASN A 102 -11.84 23.14 8.88
N GLY A 103 -11.62 23.30 7.57
CA GLY A 103 -10.35 23.78 7.02
C GLY A 103 -9.24 22.73 6.95
N VAL A 104 -9.49 21.48 7.32
CA VAL A 104 -8.50 20.39 7.31
C VAL A 104 -9.06 19.13 6.65
N TRP A 105 -8.20 18.32 6.07
CA TRP A 105 -8.57 16.97 5.61
C TRP A 105 -8.57 16.01 6.78
N LYS A 106 -9.63 15.22 6.90
CA LYS A 106 -9.88 14.27 7.98
C LYS A 106 -10.30 12.93 7.41
N TYR A 107 -9.90 11.84 8.05
CA TYR A 107 -10.43 10.51 7.72
C TYR A 107 -11.92 10.42 8.05
N VAL A 108 -12.67 9.71 7.22
CA VAL A 108 -14.09 9.41 7.42
C VAL A 108 -14.20 8.08 8.17
N VAL A 109 -14.78 8.13 9.36
CA VAL A 109 -15.01 6.95 10.22
C VAL A 109 -16.51 6.89 10.53
N ASN A 110 -17.15 5.75 10.30
CA ASN A 110 -18.60 5.58 10.43
C ASN A 110 -19.41 6.59 9.60
N GLY A 111 -18.92 6.92 8.40
CA GLY A 111 -19.58 7.85 7.47
C GLY A 111 -19.38 9.34 7.77
N GLU A 112 -18.80 9.69 8.91
CA GLU A 112 -18.59 11.07 9.33
C GLU A 112 -17.11 11.45 9.41
N PRO A 113 -16.73 12.72 9.17
CA PRO A 113 -15.36 13.19 9.39
C PRO A 113 -14.94 12.99 10.85
N SER A 114 -13.84 12.27 11.05
CA SER A 114 -13.25 12.02 12.37
C SER A 114 -12.35 13.17 12.86
N GLU A 115 -11.71 13.01 14.01
CA GLU A 115 -10.64 13.90 14.48
C GLU A 115 -9.25 13.56 13.93
N ILE A 116 -9.13 12.45 13.19
CA ILE A 116 -7.85 12.00 12.66
C ILE A 116 -7.58 12.76 11.36
N ARG A 117 -6.53 13.60 11.39
CA ARG A 117 -6.11 14.39 10.23
C ARG A 117 -5.49 13.51 9.15
N SER A 118 -5.67 13.91 7.90
CA SER A 118 -5.01 13.31 6.74
C SER A 118 -4.52 14.39 5.79
N GLY A 119 -3.77 13.99 4.77
CA GLY A 119 -3.44 14.86 3.63
C GLY A 119 -4.62 15.01 2.66
N PRO A 120 -4.58 16.00 1.75
CA PRO A 120 -5.54 16.06 0.65
C PRO A 120 -5.49 14.78 -0.21
N PRO A 121 -6.60 14.35 -0.82
CA PRO A 121 -6.60 13.30 -1.83
C PRO A 121 -5.58 13.61 -2.92
N THR A 122 -4.71 12.67 -3.26
CA THR A 122 -3.87 12.82 -4.46
C THR A 122 -4.63 12.23 -5.64
N LYS A 123 -5.02 13.07 -6.60
CA LYS A 123 -5.72 12.59 -7.79
C LYS A 123 -4.74 11.76 -8.63
N ILE A 124 -5.02 10.47 -8.79
CA ILE A 124 -4.40 9.67 -9.84
C ILE A 124 -4.83 10.29 -11.19
N GLY A 125 -3.88 10.81 -11.96
CA GLY A 125 -4.11 11.26 -13.35
C GLY A 125 -4.13 12.77 -13.65
N ARG A 126 -3.63 13.68 -12.78
CA ARG A 126 -3.25 15.03 -13.24
C ARG A 126 -1.73 15.15 -13.35
N LYS A 127 -1.24 15.04 -14.59
CA LYS A 127 0.00 15.71 -15.03
C LYS A 127 -0.19 17.23 -14.97
#